data_AF-A0A3C2CHQ9-F1
#
_entry.id   AF-A0A3C2CHQ9-F1
#
_cell.length_a   1.000
_cell.length_b   1.000
_cell.length_c   1.000
_cell.angle_alpha   90.00
_cell.angle_beta   90.00
_cell.angle_gamma   90.00
#
_symmetry.space_group_name_H-M   'P 1'
#
loop_
_entity.id
_entity.type
_entity.pdbx_description
1 polymer ?
#
loop_
_entity_poly.entity_id
_entity_poly.type
_entity_poly.pdbx_seq_one_letter_code
_entity_poly.pdbx_strand_id
1 'polypeptide(L)'
;GFEFWRKGKLGPSGIFNLDTGSFTNSSFTWAIVIVAVFALLVGTKRHLFLGIRSWSIIIIGFFAVWIADQGWWPGRTPEEETLFVPVAVGLAWAAAISTAGIGSDLTNPTPKKLYLRKISIGVAALALGVSVLPVLSGSLDGSWGAPRKELSSVLSFVVDASPAKGEVSRGGENRIVWIGEPSILPATASIFTEDVGLAITDGQPDITDQWPYQLGDNKGALEIRKGIAKAISGDTNRLGEILGKWGVKHLILVEGIAPVPYQERRFYLPTFYEAAFTRQLDLARTEGLNSAVTIFENTAHEAVHAVVRDGNRKVVPAEVTKISWDDYLIVSNADGAFRWMLEPVGSWKLYGNGNETPVLRAGDEGGVPTRRSVRVASETTSLLQLDATASKARHRLQIALLIIILLVTNWSRLRTSESGQ
;
A
#
# COMPACT_ATOMS: atom_id res chain seq x y z
N GLY A 1 -3.77 -2.05 -0.44
CA GLY A 1 -3.55 -3.45 -0.01
C GLY A 1 -4.78 -4.23 -0.38
N PHE A 2 -4.63 -5.35 -1.10
CA PHE A 2 -5.76 -6.00 -1.76
C PHE A 2 -6.31 -7.14 -0.91
N GLU A 3 -7.27 -6.87 -0.02
CA GLU A 3 -8.23 -7.92 0.33
C GLU A 3 -9.07 -8.22 -0.92
N PHE A 4 -9.03 -9.47 -1.38
CA PHE A 4 -9.99 -9.93 -2.36
C PHE A 4 -11.37 -9.87 -1.71
N TRP A 5 -12.25 -9.02 -2.25
CA TRP A 5 -13.64 -8.91 -1.85
C TRP A 5 -14.24 -10.32 -1.75
N ARG A 6 -14.52 -10.81 -0.53
CA ARG A 6 -15.09 -12.15 -0.33
C ARG A 6 -16.56 -12.11 -0.71
N LYS A 7 -16.82 -12.40 -1.99
CA LYS A 7 -18.16 -12.41 -2.59
C LYS A 7 -19.17 -13.15 -1.72
N GLY A 8 -20.28 -12.49 -1.42
CA GLY A 8 -21.45 -13.07 -0.75
C GLY A 8 -21.33 -13.23 0.77
N LYS A 9 -20.33 -12.63 1.42
CA LYS A 9 -20.18 -12.69 2.89
C LYS A 9 -20.70 -11.46 3.64
N LEU A 10 -20.73 -10.27 3.03
CA LEU A 10 -21.15 -9.06 3.74
C LEU A 10 -22.66 -9.01 3.99
N GLY A 11 -23.47 -9.34 2.98
CA GLY A 11 -24.93 -9.16 3.02
C GLY A 11 -25.36 -7.69 3.25
N PRO A 12 -26.67 -7.37 3.21
CA PRO A 12 -27.13 -5.99 3.38
C PRO A 12 -26.80 -5.41 4.76
N SER A 13 -26.77 -6.25 5.81
CA SER A 13 -26.40 -5.83 7.17
C SER A 13 -24.92 -5.47 7.30
N GLY A 14 -24.02 -6.20 6.65
CA GLY A 14 -22.58 -5.88 6.65
C GLY A 14 -22.29 -4.55 5.95
N ILE A 15 -23.02 -4.25 4.87
CA ILE A 15 -22.87 -2.98 4.14
C ILE A 15 -23.30 -1.79 5.01
N PHE A 16 -24.42 -1.87 5.72
CA PHE A 16 -24.84 -0.81 6.65
C PHE A 16 -23.98 -0.72 7.91
N ASN A 17 -23.33 -1.82 8.29
CA ASN A 17 -22.33 -1.82 9.35
C ASN A 17 -20.98 -1.23 8.93
N LEU A 18 -20.78 -0.94 7.64
CA LEU A 18 -19.47 -0.59 7.08
C LEU A 18 -18.41 -1.62 7.52
N ASP A 19 -18.79 -2.89 7.46
CA ASP A 19 -17.95 -3.99 7.91
C ASP A 19 -16.84 -4.23 6.87
N THR A 20 -15.63 -3.81 7.22
CA THR A 20 -14.39 -4.02 6.46
C THR A 20 -13.58 -5.20 7.02
N GLY A 21 -14.19 -6.07 7.84
CA GLY A 21 -13.62 -7.34 8.29
C GLY A 21 -12.60 -7.28 9.42
N SER A 22 -11.86 -6.18 9.61
CA SER A 22 -10.78 -6.09 10.61
C SER A 22 -11.09 -5.23 11.84
N PHE A 23 -11.94 -4.21 11.70
CA PHE A 23 -12.19 -3.22 12.77
C PHE A 23 -13.65 -3.12 13.24
N THR A 24 -14.62 -3.56 12.46
CA THR A 24 -16.01 -3.13 12.63
C THR A 24 -17.00 -4.28 12.73
N ASN A 25 -16.79 -5.20 13.67
CA ASN A 25 -17.82 -6.22 13.98
C ASN A 25 -18.93 -5.68 14.91
N SER A 26 -19.14 -4.37 14.92
CA SER A 26 -19.99 -3.70 15.90
C SER A 26 -21.28 -3.20 15.27
N SER A 27 -22.43 -3.59 15.84
CA SER A 27 -23.77 -3.15 15.44
C SER A 27 -24.03 -1.63 15.59
N PHE A 28 -23.00 -0.84 15.92
CA PHE A 28 -23.11 0.57 16.28
C PHE A 28 -23.29 1.50 15.07
N THR A 29 -22.91 1.07 13.86
CA THR A 29 -23.05 1.89 12.65
C THR A 29 -24.51 2.16 12.26
N TRP A 30 -25.44 1.30 12.70
CA TRP A 30 -26.89 1.53 12.56
C TRP A 30 -27.37 2.83 13.19
N ALA A 31 -26.71 3.30 14.26
CA ALA A 31 -27.04 4.58 14.88
C ALA A 31 -26.84 5.76 13.91
N ILE A 32 -25.82 5.70 13.05
CA ILE A 32 -25.52 6.74 12.05
C ILE A 32 -26.61 6.75 10.97
N VAL A 33 -27.07 5.57 10.54
CA VAL A 33 -28.18 5.46 9.57
C VAL A 33 -29.46 6.06 10.13
N ILE A 34 -29.77 5.82 11.40
CA ILE A 34 -30.94 6.42 12.07
C ILE A 34 -30.85 7.95 12.03
N VAL A 35 -29.68 8.54 12.35
CA VAL A 35 -29.46 9.99 12.26
C VAL A 35 -29.58 10.51 10.82
N ALA A 36 -29.16 9.73 9.83
CA ALA A 36 -29.33 10.09 8.41
C ALA A 36 -30.80 10.07 7.97
N VAL A 37 -31.64 9.16 8.49
CA VAL A 37 -33.09 9.13 8.21
C VAL A 37 -33.77 10.41 8.74
N PHE A 38 -33.31 10.94 9.87
CA PHE A 38 -33.82 12.20 10.41
C PHE A 38 -33.68 13.38 9.44
N ALA A 39 -32.70 13.35 8.53
CA ALA A 39 -32.48 14.42 7.56
C ALA A 39 -33.66 14.56 6.59
N LEU A 40 -34.29 13.42 6.26
CA LEU A 40 -35.49 13.37 5.41
C LEU A 40 -36.76 13.71 6.17
N LEU A 41 -36.85 13.33 7.44
CA LEU A 41 -38.06 13.53 8.26
C LEU A 41 -38.22 14.96 8.78
N VAL A 42 -37.10 15.62 9.11
CA VAL A 42 -37.08 16.94 9.77
C VAL A 42 -36.83 18.07 8.78
N GLY A 43 -36.05 17.81 7.72
CA GLY A 43 -35.64 18.85 6.78
C GLY A 43 -36.83 19.51 6.10
N THR A 44 -36.83 20.85 6.03
CA THR A 44 -37.80 21.59 5.22
C THR A 44 -37.13 22.27 4.02
N LYS A 45 -37.86 22.42 2.92
CA LYS A 45 -37.46 23.12 1.68
C LYS A 45 -36.01 22.78 1.26
N ARG A 46 -35.06 23.67 1.60
CA ARG A 46 -33.64 23.58 1.26
C ARG A 46 -32.95 22.39 1.93
N HIS A 47 -33.23 22.12 3.21
CA HIS A 47 -32.61 21.01 3.93
C HIS A 47 -33.16 19.67 3.45
N LEU A 48 -34.44 19.59 3.11
CA LEU A 48 -35.02 18.38 2.50
C LEU A 48 -34.34 18.06 1.16
N PHE A 49 -34.13 19.06 0.32
CA PHE A 49 -33.47 18.87 -0.98
C PHE A 49 -32.01 18.41 -0.83
N LEU A 50 -31.29 18.96 0.15
CA LEU A 50 -29.94 18.50 0.49
C LEU A 50 -29.95 17.08 1.07
N GLY A 51 -30.94 16.75 1.91
CA GLY A 51 -31.12 15.42 2.49
C GLY A 51 -31.42 14.35 1.44
N ILE A 52 -32.26 14.68 0.45
CA ILE A 52 -32.50 13.79 -0.70
C ILE A 52 -31.20 13.54 -1.47
N ARG A 53 -30.39 14.57 -1.73
CA ARG A 53 -29.11 14.42 -2.43
C ARG A 53 -28.11 13.56 -1.66
N SER A 54 -28.00 13.74 -0.34
CA SER A 54 -27.11 12.91 0.47
C SER A 54 -27.58 11.45 0.47
N TRP A 55 -28.89 11.21 0.56
CA TRP A 55 -29.46 9.87 0.44
C TRP A 55 -29.27 9.23 -0.93
N SER A 56 -29.34 10.01 -2.02
CA SER A 56 -28.97 9.51 -3.35
C SER A 56 -27.54 8.98 -3.39
N ILE A 57 -26.58 9.67 -2.75
CA ILE A 57 -25.18 9.23 -2.67
C ILE A 57 -25.05 7.95 -1.85
N ILE A 58 -25.73 7.88 -0.69
CA ILE A 58 -25.75 6.67 0.15
C ILE A 58 -26.27 5.47 -0.65
N ILE A 59 -27.39 5.64 -1.36
CA ILE A 59 -28.00 4.58 -2.16
C ILE A 59 -27.08 4.16 -3.31
N ILE A 60 -26.48 5.10 -4.04
CA ILE A 60 -25.53 4.78 -5.12
C ILE A 60 -24.31 4.03 -4.58
N GLY A 61 -23.74 4.49 -3.46
CA GLY A 61 -22.62 3.80 -2.81
C GLY A 61 -23.00 2.40 -2.34
N PHE A 62 -24.17 2.24 -1.72
CA PHE A 62 -24.72 0.94 -1.30
C PHE A 62 -24.85 -0.01 -2.49
N PHE A 63 -25.43 0.44 -3.60
CA PHE A 63 -25.55 -0.39 -4.80
C PHE A 63 -24.19 -0.73 -5.42
N ALA A 64 -23.21 0.19 -5.40
CA ALA A 64 -21.86 -0.11 -5.86
C ALA A 64 -21.23 -1.24 -5.03
N VAL A 65 -21.35 -1.15 -3.70
CA VAL A 65 -20.90 -2.19 -2.75
C VAL A 65 -21.62 -3.51 -2.97
N TRP A 66 -22.94 -3.47 -3.10
CA TRP A 66 -23.73 -4.66 -3.32
C TRP A 66 -23.42 -5.33 -4.66
N ILE A 67 -23.21 -4.57 -5.74
CA ILE A 67 -22.78 -5.10 -7.05
C ILE A 67 -21.40 -5.76 -6.95
N ALA A 68 -20.47 -5.16 -6.20
CA ALA A 68 -19.17 -5.77 -5.94
C ALA A 68 -19.32 -7.08 -5.13
N ASP A 69 -20.22 -7.09 -4.13
CA ASP A 69 -20.50 -8.26 -3.30
C ASP A 69 -21.15 -9.43 -4.03
N GLN A 70 -22.04 -9.14 -4.97
CA GLN A 70 -22.61 -10.15 -5.86
C GLN A 70 -21.62 -10.61 -6.95
N GLY A 71 -20.44 -10.00 -7.03
CA GLY A 71 -19.45 -10.30 -8.06
C GLY A 71 -19.85 -9.85 -9.47
N TRP A 72 -20.79 -8.91 -9.57
CA TRP A 72 -21.28 -8.35 -10.84
C TRP A 72 -20.45 -7.16 -11.32
N TRP A 73 -19.36 -6.82 -10.61
CA TRP A 73 -18.49 -5.72 -10.97
C TRP A 73 -17.68 -6.03 -12.24
N PRO A 74 -17.76 -5.20 -13.29
CA PRO A 74 -16.98 -5.41 -14.50
C PRO A 74 -15.51 -5.02 -14.25
N GLY A 75 -14.61 -6.01 -14.25
CA GLY A 75 -13.17 -5.81 -14.12
C GLY A 75 -12.65 -5.97 -12.69
N ARG A 76 -11.54 -5.30 -12.36
CA ARG A 76 -10.92 -5.38 -11.03
C ARG A 76 -11.80 -4.62 -10.03
N THR A 77 -12.33 -5.33 -9.03
CA THR A 77 -13.08 -4.74 -7.93
C THR A 77 -12.19 -3.76 -7.17
N PRO A 78 -12.62 -2.50 -6.93
CA PRO A 78 -11.88 -1.59 -6.07
C PRO A 78 -11.84 -2.13 -4.63
N GLU A 79 -10.89 -1.64 -3.83
CA GLU A 79 -10.74 -2.04 -2.42
C GLU A 79 -12.01 -1.73 -1.62
N GLU A 80 -12.31 -2.55 -0.61
CA GLU A 80 -13.57 -2.47 0.13
C GLU A 80 -13.74 -1.09 0.77
N GLU A 81 -12.67 -0.62 1.42
CA GLU A 81 -12.58 0.70 2.04
C GLU A 81 -12.91 1.83 1.05
N THR A 82 -12.39 1.74 -0.18
CA THR A 82 -12.61 2.74 -1.23
C THR A 82 -14.08 2.76 -1.66
N LEU A 83 -14.70 1.58 -1.76
CA LEU A 83 -16.10 1.45 -2.14
C LEU A 83 -17.07 1.93 -1.04
N PHE A 84 -16.64 1.89 0.22
CA PHE A 84 -17.39 2.42 1.35
C PHE A 84 -17.28 3.94 1.51
N VAL A 85 -16.25 4.59 0.94
CA VAL A 85 -16.06 6.06 1.04
C VAL A 85 -17.32 6.85 0.64
N PRO A 86 -17.97 6.60 -0.52
CA PRO A 86 -19.17 7.35 -0.89
C PRO A 86 -20.32 7.18 0.11
N VAL A 87 -20.49 5.97 0.67
CA VAL A 87 -21.52 5.67 1.68
C VAL A 87 -21.23 6.47 2.96
N ALA A 88 -19.99 6.42 3.44
CA ALA A 88 -19.57 7.15 4.63
C ALA A 88 -19.71 8.68 4.46
N VAL A 89 -19.31 9.23 3.31
CA VAL A 89 -19.46 10.65 2.98
C VAL A 89 -20.94 11.04 2.91
N GLY A 90 -21.77 10.21 2.28
CA GLY A 90 -23.21 10.43 2.21
C GLY A 90 -23.88 10.45 3.59
N LEU A 91 -23.51 9.51 4.46
CA LEU A 91 -23.98 9.43 5.85
C LEU A 91 -23.54 10.65 6.67
N ALA A 92 -22.27 11.05 6.56
CA ALA A 92 -21.76 12.24 7.24
C ALA A 92 -22.48 13.51 6.77
N TRP A 93 -22.73 13.63 5.47
CA TRP A 93 -23.47 14.77 4.91
C TRP A 93 -24.93 14.78 5.41
N ALA A 94 -25.60 13.63 5.42
CA ALA A 94 -26.96 13.50 5.94
C ALA A 94 -27.03 13.86 7.43
N ALA A 95 -26.07 13.40 8.23
CA ALA A 95 -26.00 13.72 9.66
C ALA A 95 -25.79 15.22 9.92
N ALA A 96 -24.95 15.89 9.11
CA ALA A 96 -24.75 17.33 9.20
C ALA A 96 -26.05 18.10 8.88
N ILE A 97 -26.80 17.66 7.86
CA ILE A 97 -28.09 18.25 7.47
C ILE A 97 -29.13 18.04 8.57
N SER A 98 -29.22 16.85 9.17
CA SER A 98 -30.10 16.58 10.32
C SER A 98 -29.86 17.58 11.45
N THR A 99 -28.60 17.76 11.86
CA THR A 99 -28.23 18.66 12.95
C THR A 99 -28.56 20.12 12.61
N ALA A 100 -28.30 20.55 11.37
CA ALA A 100 -28.64 21.89 10.90
C ALA A 100 -30.16 22.13 10.84
N GLY A 101 -30.93 21.11 10.44
CA GLY A 101 -32.40 21.13 10.37
C GLY A 101 -33.04 21.25 11.75
N ILE A 102 -32.48 20.60 12.78
CA ILE A 102 -32.99 20.68 14.16
C ILE A 102 -33.02 22.13 14.67
N GLY A 103 -32.00 22.93 14.36
CA GLY A 103 -31.87 24.30 14.84
C GLY A 103 -32.69 25.34 14.07
N SER A 104 -33.08 25.05 12.83
CA SER A 104 -33.68 26.03 11.92
C SER A 104 -35.11 25.68 11.49
N ASP A 105 -35.40 24.41 11.20
CA ASP A 105 -36.69 23.95 10.66
C ASP A 105 -37.74 23.67 11.75
N LEU A 106 -37.27 23.37 12.97
CA LEU A 106 -38.09 23.02 14.15
C LEU A 106 -38.29 24.17 15.13
N THR A 107 -37.89 25.39 14.77
CA THR A 107 -37.93 26.57 15.67
C THR A 107 -39.34 27.15 15.84
N ASN A 108 -40.23 26.92 14.86
CA ASN A 108 -41.59 27.44 14.92
C ASN A 108 -42.47 26.72 15.97
N PRO A 109 -43.27 27.47 16.75
CA PRO A 109 -43.95 26.97 17.95
C PRO A 109 -45.25 26.21 17.63
N THR A 110 -45.15 25.12 16.88
CA THR A 110 -46.27 24.15 16.78
C THR A 110 -45.98 22.95 17.69
N PRO A 111 -46.99 22.39 18.37
CA PRO A 111 -46.79 21.32 19.35
C PRO A 111 -46.10 20.09 18.73
N LYS A 112 -46.43 19.77 17.47
CA LYS A 112 -45.79 18.71 16.69
C LYS A 112 -44.29 18.96 16.50
N LYS A 113 -43.88 20.17 16.11
CA LYS A 113 -42.46 20.52 15.88
C LYS A 113 -41.66 20.53 17.19
N LEU A 114 -42.26 20.97 18.29
CA LEU A 114 -41.61 20.95 19.59
C LEU A 114 -41.33 19.52 20.06
N TYR A 115 -42.27 18.60 19.85
CA TYR A 115 -42.08 17.18 20.16
C TYR A 115 -41.00 16.53 19.28
N LEU A 116 -41.03 16.79 17.96
CA LEU A 116 -39.99 16.36 17.02
C LEU A 116 -38.60 16.87 17.43
N ARG A 117 -38.49 18.12 17.90
CA ARG A 117 -37.22 18.70 18.37
C ARG A 117 -36.65 17.95 19.57
N LYS A 118 -37.47 17.65 20.58
CA LYS A 118 -37.05 16.90 21.77
C LYS A 118 -36.55 15.51 21.42
N ILE A 119 -37.29 14.79 20.56
CA ILE A 119 -36.87 13.47 20.07
C ILE A 119 -35.56 13.58 19.30
N SER A 120 -35.45 14.53 18.37
CA SER A 120 -34.27 14.68 17.51
C SER A 120 -33.01 14.96 18.33
N ILE A 121 -33.10 15.82 19.36
CA ILE A 121 -31.98 16.09 20.28
C ILE A 121 -31.60 14.83 21.06
N GLY A 122 -32.57 14.07 21.57
CA GLY A 122 -32.33 12.82 22.27
C GLY A 122 -31.65 11.77 21.40
N VAL A 123 -32.13 11.61 20.16
CA VAL A 123 -31.53 10.68 19.18
C VAL A 123 -30.13 11.12 18.79
N ALA A 124 -29.90 12.42 18.57
CA ALA A 124 -28.56 12.94 18.26
C ALA A 124 -27.58 12.69 19.42
N ALA A 125 -27.99 12.95 20.66
CA ALA A 125 -27.17 12.71 21.84
C ALA A 125 -26.85 11.22 22.03
N LEU A 126 -27.83 10.34 21.85
CA LEU A 126 -27.62 8.89 21.91
C LEU A 126 -26.69 8.39 20.80
N ALA A 127 -26.89 8.86 19.56
CA ALA A 127 -26.05 8.47 18.44
C ALA A 127 -24.59 8.90 18.63
N LEU A 128 -24.36 10.13 19.14
CA LEU A 128 -23.02 10.59 19.51
C LEU A 128 -22.40 9.77 20.63
N GLY A 129 -23.18 9.40 21.65
CA GLY A 129 -22.69 8.53 22.73
C GLY A 129 -22.29 7.15 22.22
N VAL A 130 -23.12 6.56 21.37
CA VAL A 130 -22.88 5.25 20.76
C VAL A 130 -21.68 5.28 19.81
N SER A 131 -21.50 6.34 19.01
CA SER A 131 -20.40 6.41 18.04
C SER A 131 -19.02 6.51 18.69
N VAL A 132 -18.93 6.91 19.96
CA VAL A 132 -17.68 7.00 20.72
C VAL A 132 -17.27 5.63 21.30
N LEU A 133 -18.20 4.68 21.44
CA LEU A 133 -17.94 3.38 22.08
C LEU A 133 -16.84 2.56 21.38
N PRO A 134 -16.77 2.43 20.04
CA PRO A 134 -15.70 1.70 19.38
C PRO A 134 -14.32 2.29 19.66
N VAL A 135 -14.23 3.63 19.67
CA VAL A 135 -12.97 4.36 19.92
C VAL A 135 -12.50 4.15 21.36
N LEU A 136 -13.41 4.23 22.33
CA LEU A 136 -13.09 3.97 23.73
C LEU A 136 -12.69 2.52 23.96
N SER A 137 -13.42 1.57 23.36
CA SER A 137 -13.10 0.14 23.46
C SER A 137 -11.72 -0.17 22.89
N GLY A 138 -11.41 0.34 21.69
CA GLY A 138 -10.10 0.14 21.06
C GLY A 138 -8.94 0.80 21.83
N SER A 139 -9.21 1.90 22.52
CA SER A 139 -8.22 2.60 23.33
C SER A 139 -7.85 1.87 24.63
N LEU A 140 -8.73 1.02 25.18
CA LEU A 140 -8.47 0.32 26.45
C LEU A 140 -7.32 -0.69 26.32
N ASP A 141 -7.27 -1.40 25.19
CA ASP A 141 -6.24 -2.42 24.94
C ASP A 141 -4.94 -1.83 24.37
N GLY A 142 -4.93 -0.54 23.97
CA GLY A 142 -3.79 0.20 23.43
C GLY A 142 -3.22 -0.31 22.09
N SER A 143 -3.59 -1.52 21.70
CA SER A 143 -3.15 -2.21 20.48
C SER A 143 -4.00 -1.89 19.26
N TRP A 144 -5.21 -1.34 19.44
CA TRP A 144 -6.15 -1.08 18.34
C TRP A 144 -6.37 -2.30 17.42
N GLY A 145 -6.39 -3.51 17.98
CA GLY A 145 -6.52 -4.74 17.20
C GLY A 145 -5.26 -5.17 16.44
N ALA A 146 -4.15 -4.44 16.57
CA ALA A 146 -2.87 -4.84 16.00
C ALA A 146 -2.28 -6.05 16.75
N PRO A 147 -1.60 -6.98 16.05
CA PRO A 147 -0.93 -8.11 16.69
C PRO A 147 0.07 -7.66 17.75
N ARG A 148 0.11 -8.37 18.88
CA ARG A 148 1.01 -8.06 20.02
C ARG A 148 2.50 -8.12 19.67
N LYS A 149 2.87 -8.89 18.64
CA LYS A 149 4.23 -8.96 18.09
C LYS A 149 4.19 -8.97 16.58
N GLU A 150 5.07 -8.18 15.99
CA GLU A 150 5.23 -8.07 14.55
C GLU A 150 6.17 -9.15 13.99
N LEU A 151 6.04 -9.43 12.70
CA LEU A 151 6.92 -10.31 11.95
C LEU A 151 8.38 -9.82 11.96
N SER A 152 8.58 -8.50 12.02
CA SER A 152 9.89 -7.82 12.12
C SER A 152 10.75 -8.38 13.26
N SER A 153 10.12 -8.73 14.38
CA SER A 153 10.81 -9.30 15.56
C SER A 153 11.39 -10.70 15.34
N VAL A 154 10.88 -11.46 14.37
CA VAL A 154 11.42 -12.78 13.97
C VAL A 154 12.48 -12.60 12.89
N LEU A 155 12.27 -11.62 12.01
CA LEU A 155 13.14 -11.34 10.88
C LEU A 155 14.50 -10.77 11.31
N SER A 156 14.54 -10.01 12.40
CA SER A 156 15.78 -9.37 12.90
C SER A 156 16.93 -10.34 13.20
N PHE A 157 16.66 -11.64 13.36
CA PHE A 157 17.67 -12.67 13.58
C PHE A 157 18.34 -13.18 12.29
N VAL A 158 17.72 -12.97 11.13
CA VAL A 158 18.12 -13.57 9.84
C VAL A 158 18.30 -12.52 8.76
N VAL A 159 17.40 -11.55 8.73
CA VAL A 159 17.44 -10.40 7.85
C VAL A 159 18.15 -9.28 8.59
N ASP A 160 19.31 -8.87 8.07
CA ASP A 160 20.04 -7.70 8.53
C ASP A 160 19.09 -6.50 8.65
N ALA A 161 19.16 -5.77 9.77
CA ALA A 161 18.37 -4.56 9.94
C ALA A 161 18.69 -3.58 8.80
N SER A 162 17.67 -2.92 8.26
CA SER A 162 17.89 -1.84 7.30
C SER A 162 18.75 -0.76 7.98
N PRO A 163 19.84 -0.29 7.35
CA PRO A 163 20.68 0.76 7.91
C PRO A 163 19.84 2.00 8.17
N ALA A 164 20.05 2.65 9.33
CA ALA A 164 19.36 3.90 9.60
C ALA A 164 19.83 4.98 8.63
N LYS A 165 19.02 6.03 8.46
CA LYS A 165 19.37 7.18 7.63
C LYS A 165 20.70 7.79 8.12
N GLY A 166 21.68 7.90 7.21
CA GLY A 166 23.03 8.36 7.54
C GLY A 166 24.02 7.28 7.96
N GLU A 167 23.60 6.02 8.13
CA GLU A 167 24.51 4.89 8.37
C GLU A 167 25.08 4.34 7.07
N VAL A 168 26.29 3.77 7.16
CA VAL A 168 26.99 3.17 6.03
C VAL A 168 26.58 1.71 5.89
N SER A 169 26.12 1.32 4.71
CA SER A 169 25.85 -0.07 4.34
C SER A 169 26.75 -0.51 3.18
N ARG A 170 27.23 -1.75 3.25
CA ARG A 170 28.01 -2.36 2.16
C ARG A 170 27.06 -2.99 1.14
N GLY A 171 27.02 -2.42 -0.05
CA GLY A 171 26.18 -2.88 -1.15
C GLY A 171 24.77 -2.28 -1.19
N GLY A 172 24.41 -1.48 -0.18
CA GLY A 172 23.07 -0.95 0.02
C GLY A 172 22.14 -1.93 0.73
N GLU A 173 20.84 -1.61 0.70
CA GLU A 173 19.79 -2.47 1.26
C GLU A 173 19.57 -3.69 0.37
N ASN A 174 19.56 -4.88 0.96
CA ASN A 174 19.30 -6.11 0.22
C ASN A 174 17.80 -6.30 0.03
N ARG A 175 17.37 -6.67 -1.17
CA ARG A 175 15.96 -6.86 -1.44
C ARG A 175 15.43 -8.15 -0.84
N ILE A 176 14.16 -8.08 -0.47
CA ILE A 176 13.41 -9.21 0.07
C ILE A 176 12.19 -9.43 -0.80
N VAL A 177 11.93 -10.68 -1.14
CA VAL A 177 10.73 -11.10 -1.86
C VAL A 177 9.82 -11.84 -0.89
N TRP A 178 8.57 -11.41 -0.81
CA TRP A 178 7.55 -11.96 0.07
C TRP A 178 6.48 -12.66 -0.75
N ILE A 179 6.13 -13.89 -0.36
CA ILE A 179 5.11 -14.71 -1.02
C ILE A 179 4.15 -15.22 0.04
N GLY A 180 2.84 -15.06 -0.17
CA GLY A 180 1.81 -15.40 0.82
C GLY A 180 0.44 -14.90 0.38
N GLU A 181 -0.57 -15.02 1.24
CA GLU A 181 -1.88 -14.38 0.99
C GLU A 181 -1.68 -12.85 0.91
N PRO A 182 -2.21 -12.14 -0.11
CA PRO A 182 -2.02 -10.70 -0.26
C PRO A 182 -2.34 -9.85 0.98
N SER A 183 -3.27 -10.30 1.83
CA SER A 183 -3.71 -9.59 3.03
C SER A 183 -2.79 -9.78 4.26
N ILE A 184 -1.88 -10.76 4.23
CA ILE A 184 -0.97 -11.04 5.35
C ILE A 184 0.47 -10.61 5.09
N LEU A 185 0.77 -10.17 3.87
CA LEU A 185 2.10 -9.68 3.52
C LEU A 185 2.37 -8.32 4.17
N PRO A 186 3.60 -8.08 4.64
CA PRO A 186 3.96 -6.82 5.32
C PRO A 186 4.09 -5.62 4.36
N ALA A 187 4.07 -5.88 3.05
CA ALA A 187 4.15 -4.89 1.98
C ALA A 187 3.03 -5.14 0.97
N THR A 188 2.72 -4.13 0.16
CA THR A 188 1.63 -4.26 -0.82
C THR A 188 1.96 -5.30 -1.88
N ALA A 189 1.12 -6.35 -1.92
CA ALA A 189 1.27 -7.46 -2.83
C ALA A 189 0.77 -7.14 -4.25
N SER A 190 1.52 -7.59 -5.25
CA SER A 190 1.02 -7.83 -6.60
C SER A 190 0.45 -9.25 -6.70
N ILE A 191 -0.67 -9.43 -7.40
CA ILE A 191 -1.31 -10.75 -7.52
C ILE A 191 -0.40 -11.67 -8.35
N PHE A 192 -0.02 -12.81 -7.80
CA PHE A 192 0.80 -13.81 -8.48
C PHE A 192 -0.10 -14.91 -9.08
N THR A 193 -0.92 -15.56 -8.25
CA THR A 193 -2.00 -16.49 -8.60
C THR A 193 -3.31 -16.05 -7.92
N GLU A 194 -4.40 -16.82 -8.01
CA GLU A 194 -5.72 -16.43 -7.44
C GLU A 194 -5.64 -16.05 -5.95
N ASP A 195 -4.90 -16.82 -5.13
CA ASP A 195 -4.82 -16.61 -3.67
C ASP A 195 -3.43 -16.23 -3.16
N VAL A 196 -2.42 -16.19 -4.03
CA VAL A 196 -1.03 -15.89 -3.64
C VAL A 196 -0.59 -14.56 -4.23
N GLY A 197 -0.13 -13.68 -3.35
CA GLY A 197 0.50 -12.42 -3.66
C GLY A 197 2.03 -12.51 -3.65
N LEU A 198 2.64 -11.58 -4.36
CA LEU A 198 4.07 -11.34 -4.42
C LEU A 198 4.33 -9.87 -4.05
N ALA A 199 5.05 -9.63 -2.97
CA ALA A 199 5.58 -8.31 -2.62
C ALA A 199 7.11 -8.32 -2.71
N ILE A 200 7.69 -7.17 -3.01
CA ILE A 200 9.14 -6.96 -3.06
C ILE A 200 9.41 -5.78 -2.15
N THR A 201 10.49 -5.79 -1.39
CA THR A 201 10.90 -4.64 -0.56
C THR A 201 12.39 -4.44 -0.70
N ASP A 202 12.85 -3.20 -0.61
CA ASP A 202 14.26 -2.88 -0.49
C ASP A 202 14.60 -2.86 1.02
N GLY A 203 15.16 -3.95 1.55
CA GLY A 203 15.33 -4.14 2.99
C GLY A 203 14.04 -4.55 3.72
N GLN A 204 13.99 -4.28 5.02
CA GLN A 204 12.79 -4.52 5.84
C GLN A 204 11.62 -3.63 5.37
N PRO A 205 10.38 -4.15 5.39
CA PRO A 205 9.21 -3.41 4.91
C PRO A 205 9.02 -2.10 5.68
N ASP A 206 8.77 -1.01 4.95
CA ASP A 206 8.46 0.28 5.53
C ASP A 206 7.15 0.88 4.97
N ILE A 207 6.84 2.13 5.36
CA ILE A 207 5.63 2.82 4.90
C ILE A 207 5.62 3.06 3.38
N THR A 208 6.79 3.10 2.74
CA THR A 208 6.92 3.32 1.29
C THR A 208 6.58 2.07 0.48
N ASP A 209 6.62 0.89 1.10
CA ASP A 209 6.23 -0.38 0.48
C ASP A 209 4.71 -0.61 0.44
N GLN A 210 3.92 0.39 0.83
CA GLN A 210 2.45 0.34 0.82
C GLN A 210 1.83 0.68 -0.54
N TRP A 211 2.66 0.80 -1.58
CA TRP A 211 2.21 1.00 -2.96
C TRP A 211 2.65 -0.17 -3.86
N PRO A 212 1.75 -0.73 -4.69
CA PRO A 212 2.10 -1.86 -5.53
C PRO A 212 3.08 -1.44 -6.64
N TYR A 213 4.08 -2.27 -6.93
CA TYR A 213 4.88 -2.09 -8.13
C TYR A 213 4.02 -2.28 -9.37
N GLN A 214 4.12 -1.33 -10.31
CA GLN A 214 3.53 -1.49 -11.63
C GLN A 214 4.44 -2.38 -12.47
N LEU A 215 4.03 -3.64 -12.67
CA LEU A 215 4.77 -4.65 -13.45
C LEU A 215 5.13 -4.21 -14.88
N GLY A 216 4.34 -3.31 -15.48
CA GLY A 216 4.61 -2.77 -16.81
C GLY A 216 5.79 -1.79 -16.84
N ASP A 217 6.02 -1.07 -15.75
CA ASP A 217 7.04 -0.03 -15.64
C ASP A 217 8.32 -0.53 -14.97
N ASN A 218 8.22 -1.56 -14.11
CA ASN A 218 9.33 -2.13 -13.35
C ASN A 218 9.82 -3.46 -13.98
N LYS A 219 10.93 -3.39 -14.72
CA LYS A 219 11.53 -4.56 -15.38
C LYS A 219 12.05 -5.58 -14.37
N GLY A 220 12.62 -5.12 -13.25
CA GLY A 220 13.11 -6.01 -12.20
C GLY A 220 12.03 -6.86 -11.56
N ALA A 221 10.92 -6.23 -11.17
CA ALA A 221 9.78 -6.93 -10.59
C ALA A 221 9.19 -7.97 -11.57
N LEU A 222 9.13 -7.63 -12.87
CA LEU A 222 8.66 -8.55 -13.90
C LEU A 222 9.56 -9.78 -14.05
N GLU A 223 10.89 -9.61 -14.09
CA GLU A 223 11.83 -10.71 -14.21
C GLU A 223 11.89 -11.58 -12.94
N ILE A 224 11.79 -10.97 -11.75
CA ILE A 224 11.62 -11.69 -10.47
C ILE A 224 10.38 -12.56 -10.53
N ARG A 225 9.23 -12.00 -10.93
CA ARG A 225 7.97 -12.73 -11.06
C ARG A 225 8.08 -13.90 -12.05
N LYS A 226 8.70 -13.69 -13.21
CA LYS A 226 8.93 -14.75 -14.20
C LYS A 226 9.87 -15.83 -13.67
N GLY A 227 10.92 -15.46 -12.95
CA GLY A 227 11.85 -16.39 -12.32
C GLY A 227 11.14 -17.32 -11.34
N ILE A 228 10.31 -16.76 -10.47
CA ILE A 228 9.51 -17.54 -9.51
C ILE A 228 8.54 -18.48 -10.24
N ALA A 229 7.87 -18.00 -11.29
CA ALA A 229 6.99 -18.85 -12.10
C ALA A 229 7.74 -20.04 -12.73
N LYS A 230 8.95 -19.81 -13.27
CA LYS A 230 9.82 -20.88 -13.80
C LYS A 230 10.25 -21.88 -12.73
N ALA A 231 10.52 -21.43 -11.51
CA ALA A 231 10.91 -22.33 -10.42
C ALA A 231 9.75 -23.23 -10.01
N ILE A 232 8.54 -22.67 -9.94
CA ILE A 232 7.31 -23.41 -9.62
C ILE A 232 6.97 -24.44 -10.70
N SER A 233 7.11 -24.09 -11.97
CA SER A 233 6.91 -25.04 -13.09
C SER A 233 8.02 -26.10 -13.20
N GLY A 234 9.14 -25.93 -12.50
CA GLY A 234 10.29 -26.83 -12.56
C GLY A 234 11.23 -26.57 -13.74
N ASP A 235 11.09 -25.42 -14.41
CA ASP A 235 11.91 -25.03 -15.56
C ASP A 235 13.29 -24.46 -15.17
N THR A 236 13.56 -24.29 -13.87
CA THR A 236 14.86 -23.84 -13.36
C THR A 236 15.21 -24.52 -12.05
N ASN A 237 16.51 -24.80 -11.88
CA ASN A 237 17.15 -25.21 -10.64
C ASN A 237 18.09 -24.13 -10.08
N ARG A 238 18.06 -22.92 -10.67
CA ARG A 238 18.88 -21.75 -10.33
C ARG A 238 18.04 -20.48 -10.23
N LEU A 239 17.01 -20.51 -9.40
CA LEU A 239 16.17 -19.33 -9.12
C LEU A 239 17.00 -18.20 -8.48
N GLY A 240 17.89 -18.55 -7.55
CA GLY A 240 18.75 -17.59 -6.84
C GLY A 240 19.58 -16.74 -7.79
N GLU A 241 20.13 -17.30 -8.88
CA GLU A 241 20.88 -16.55 -9.89
C GLU A 241 20.00 -15.52 -10.61
N ILE A 242 18.75 -15.85 -10.89
CA ILE A 242 17.78 -14.95 -11.54
C ILE A 242 17.40 -13.81 -10.59
N LEU A 243 17.10 -14.13 -9.33
CA LEU A 243 16.71 -13.17 -8.31
C LEU A 243 17.89 -12.30 -7.85
N GLY A 244 19.08 -12.89 -7.74
CA GLY A 244 20.30 -12.25 -7.29
C GLY A 244 20.78 -11.16 -8.24
N LYS A 245 20.54 -11.31 -9.55
CA LYS A 245 20.73 -10.26 -10.56
C LYS A 245 19.92 -9.00 -10.29
N TRP A 246 18.91 -9.05 -9.42
CA TRP A 246 18.06 -7.93 -9.02
C TRP A 246 18.21 -7.57 -7.53
N GLY A 247 19.28 -8.00 -6.87
CA GLY A 247 19.58 -7.62 -5.49
C GLY A 247 18.76 -8.36 -4.44
N VAL A 248 18.05 -9.42 -4.81
CA VAL A 248 17.26 -10.22 -3.87
C VAL A 248 18.17 -11.14 -3.08
N LYS A 249 18.30 -10.89 -1.77
CA LYS A 249 19.04 -11.75 -0.83
C LYS A 249 18.12 -12.74 -0.12
N HIS A 250 16.88 -12.36 0.16
CA HIS A 250 15.95 -13.21 0.91
C HIS A 250 14.66 -13.43 0.14
N LEU A 251 14.18 -14.67 0.18
CA LEU A 251 12.88 -15.10 -0.31
C LEU A 251 12.10 -15.68 0.87
N ILE A 252 10.94 -15.10 1.15
CA ILE A 252 10.22 -15.34 2.39
C ILE A 252 8.79 -15.79 2.07
N LEU A 253 8.45 -17.00 2.50
CA LEU A 253 7.09 -17.53 2.49
C LEU A 253 6.39 -17.13 3.79
N VAL A 254 5.29 -16.38 3.69
CA VAL A 254 4.51 -15.90 4.83
C VAL A 254 3.20 -16.67 4.90
N GLU A 255 2.97 -17.33 6.03
CA GLU A 255 1.77 -18.15 6.31
C GLU A 255 0.95 -17.62 7.49
N GLY A 256 1.46 -16.62 8.21
CA GLY A 256 0.74 -15.96 9.30
C GLY A 256 1.17 -14.52 9.53
N ILE A 257 0.22 -13.70 10.00
CA ILE A 257 0.40 -12.26 10.26
C ILE A 257 1.31 -12.00 11.46
N ALA A 258 1.38 -12.94 12.40
CA ALA A 258 2.19 -12.85 13.61
C ALA A 258 2.87 -14.18 13.94
N PRO A 259 4.00 -14.16 14.67
CA PRO A 259 4.60 -15.37 15.20
C PRO A 259 3.68 -16.09 16.20
N VAL A 260 3.76 -17.43 16.22
CA VAL A 260 3.19 -18.25 17.30
C VAL A 260 3.71 -17.77 18.65
N PRO A 261 2.86 -17.62 19.69
CA PRO A 261 1.45 -18.05 19.81
C PRO A 261 0.37 -16.98 19.51
N TYR A 262 0.72 -15.81 18.98
CA TYR A 262 -0.19 -14.65 18.92
C TYR A 262 -1.13 -14.62 17.70
N GLN A 263 -1.56 -15.78 17.19
CA GLN A 263 -2.22 -15.89 15.89
C GLN A 263 -3.74 -16.05 15.96
N GLU A 264 -4.46 -15.23 15.18
CA GLU A 264 -5.91 -15.39 14.95
C GLU A 264 -6.25 -15.85 13.52
N ARG A 265 -5.35 -15.70 12.52
CA ARG A 265 -5.56 -16.12 11.12
C ARG A 265 -4.27 -16.68 10.49
N ARG A 266 -4.36 -17.89 9.92
CA ARG A 266 -3.30 -18.54 9.13
C ARG A 266 -3.74 -18.76 7.69
N PHE A 267 -2.78 -18.66 6.79
CA PHE A 267 -2.92 -19.04 5.40
C PHE A 267 -1.88 -20.10 5.07
N TYR A 268 -2.33 -21.27 4.64
CA TYR A 268 -1.42 -22.34 4.24
C TYR A 268 -1.11 -22.18 2.76
N LEU A 269 0.16 -21.92 2.45
CA LEU A 269 0.59 -21.92 1.07
C LEU A 269 0.53 -23.35 0.53
N PRO A 270 0.15 -23.54 -0.74
CA PRO A 270 0.26 -24.86 -1.37
C PRO A 270 1.68 -25.40 -1.24
N THR A 271 1.82 -26.67 -0.84
CA THR A 271 3.12 -27.30 -0.54
C THR A 271 4.11 -27.29 -1.70
N PHE A 272 3.63 -27.11 -2.93
CA PHE A 272 4.50 -27.01 -4.11
C PHE A 272 5.38 -25.75 -4.10
N TYR A 273 5.00 -24.66 -3.42
CA TYR A 273 5.83 -23.45 -3.33
C TYR A 273 7.11 -23.72 -2.53
N GLU A 274 6.97 -24.28 -1.33
CA GLU A 274 8.12 -24.68 -0.50
C GLU A 274 8.96 -25.71 -1.25
N ALA A 275 8.34 -26.76 -1.79
CA ALA A 275 9.05 -27.80 -2.54
C ALA A 275 9.81 -27.26 -3.76
N ALA A 276 9.27 -26.24 -4.46
CA ALA A 276 9.92 -25.62 -5.61
C ALA A 276 11.17 -24.84 -5.22
N PHE A 277 11.15 -24.15 -4.08
CA PHE A 277 12.28 -23.36 -3.58
C PHE A 277 13.36 -24.23 -2.94
N THR A 278 12.98 -25.30 -2.22
CA THR A 278 13.95 -26.28 -1.69
C THR A 278 14.71 -27.02 -2.78
N ARG A 279 14.14 -27.15 -3.99
CA ARG A 279 14.81 -27.78 -5.15
C ARG A 279 15.89 -26.91 -5.80
N GLN A 280 16.00 -25.65 -5.44
CA GLN A 280 16.95 -24.72 -6.05
C GLN A 280 18.35 -24.92 -5.47
N LEU A 281 19.37 -24.97 -6.33
CA LEU A 281 20.75 -25.22 -5.92
C LEU A 281 21.41 -23.99 -5.27
N ASP A 282 20.81 -22.82 -5.47
CA ASP A 282 21.31 -21.50 -5.08
C ASP A 282 20.43 -20.82 -4.01
N LEU A 283 19.53 -21.57 -3.38
CA LEU A 283 18.76 -21.14 -2.22
C LEU A 283 19.07 -22.03 -1.02
N ALA A 284 19.42 -21.41 0.11
CA ALA A 284 19.63 -22.07 1.39
C ALA A 284 18.44 -21.80 2.31
N ARG A 285 17.79 -22.85 2.82
CA ARG A 285 16.71 -22.68 3.79
C ARG A 285 17.30 -22.38 5.17
N THR A 286 16.78 -21.37 5.84
CA THR A 286 17.10 -21.11 7.25
C THR A 286 16.19 -21.98 8.13
N GLU A 287 16.75 -22.98 8.79
CA GLU A 287 16.01 -23.86 9.70
C GLU A 287 15.81 -23.23 11.08
N GLY A 288 14.81 -23.71 11.84
CA GLY A 288 14.62 -23.34 13.25
C GLY A 288 13.84 -22.04 13.50
N LEU A 289 13.20 -21.48 12.47
CA LEU A 289 12.33 -20.31 12.59
C LEU A 289 10.88 -20.69 12.91
N ASN A 290 10.10 -19.70 13.36
CA ASN A 290 8.69 -19.83 13.68
C ASN A 290 7.87 -20.32 12.47
N SER A 291 6.90 -21.22 12.69
CA SER A 291 5.99 -21.75 11.65
C SER A 291 5.18 -20.68 10.87
N ALA A 292 5.19 -19.42 11.31
CA ALA A 292 4.53 -18.34 10.58
C ALA A 292 5.26 -17.95 9.28
N VAL A 293 6.56 -18.27 9.17
CA VAL A 293 7.42 -17.84 8.06
C VAL A 293 8.45 -18.91 7.71
N THR A 294 8.66 -19.16 6.41
CA THR A 294 9.81 -19.92 5.91
C THR A 294 10.74 -19.00 5.13
N ILE A 295 12.02 -18.95 5.52
CA ILE A 295 13.03 -18.08 4.91
C ILE A 295 14.00 -18.90 4.07
N PHE A 296 14.26 -18.41 2.85
CA PHE A 296 15.30 -18.88 1.96
C PHE A 296 16.30 -17.74 1.70
N GLU A 297 17.56 -17.98 2.03
CA GLU A 297 18.68 -17.09 1.70
C GLU A 297 19.22 -17.44 0.30
N ASN A 298 19.41 -16.42 -0.53
CA ASN A 298 19.96 -16.55 -1.87
C ASN A 298 21.48 -16.51 -1.83
N THR A 299 22.13 -17.65 -2.15
CA THR A 299 23.59 -17.75 -2.16
C THR A 299 24.22 -17.15 -3.41
N ALA A 300 23.43 -16.92 -4.47
CA ALA A 300 23.84 -16.24 -5.70
C ALA A 300 23.49 -14.73 -5.68
N HIS A 301 23.30 -14.15 -4.49
CA HIS A 301 23.00 -12.73 -4.31
C HIS A 301 24.11 -11.81 -4.86
N GLU A 302 23.71 -10.78 -5.61
CA GLU A 302 24.58 -9.67 -5.97
C GLU A 302 24.12 -8.37 -5.29
N ALA A 303 25.07 -7.62 -4.72
CA ALA A 303 24.76 -6.32 -4.09
C ALA A 303 24.06 -5.35 -5.05
N VAL A 304 23.07 -4.62 -4.53
CA VAL A 304 22.29 -3.61 -5.27
C VAL A 304 23.21 -2.54 -5.85
N HIS A 305 24.15 -2.05 -5.04
CA HIS A 305 25.16 -1.07 -5.42
C HIS A 305 26.53 -1.73 -5.43
N ALA A 306 27.16 -1.78 -6.60
CA ALA A 306 28.47 -2.43 -6.72
C ALA A 306 29.30 -1.85 -7.86
N VAL A 307 30.61 -1.94 -7.70
CA VAL A 307 31.59 -1.64 -8.74
C VAL A 307 32.05 -2.95 -9.38
N VAL A 308 31.94 -3.04 -10.70
CA VAL A 308 32.51 -4.13 -11.50
C VAL A 308 33.93 -3.73 -11.89
N ARG A 309 34.93 -4.43 -11.35
CA ARG A 309 36.34 -4.13 -11.60
C ARG A 309 36.71 -4.33 -13.06
N ASP A 310 37.61 -3.49 -13.58
CA ASP A 310 38.08 -3.64 -14.97
C ASP A 310 38.93 -4.88 -15.18
N GLY A 311 39.88 -5.12 -14.27
CA GLY A 311 40.90 -6.16 -14.46
C GLY A 311 40.35 -7.58 -14.44
N ASN A 312 39.50 -7.92 -13.46
CA ASN A 312 39.00 -9.28 -13.26
C ASN A 312 37.47 -9.40 -13.32
N ARG A 313 36.77 -8.30 -13.66
CA ARG A 313 35.30 -8.24 -13.69
C ARG A 313 34.61 -8.68 -12.39
N LYS A 314 35.35 -8.69 -11.28
CA LYS A 314 34.80 -9.03 -9.96
C LYS A 314 33.89 -7.91 -9.49
N VAL A 315 32.71 -8.29 -9.01
CA VAL A 315 31.74 -7.38 -8.39
C VAL A 315 32.20 -7.09 -6.96
N VAL A 316 32.38 -5.80 -6.65
CA VAL A 316 32.76 -5.32 -5.31
C VAL A 316 31.62 -4.44 -4.79
N PRO A 317 31.00 -4.77 -3.64
CA PRO A 317 29.99 -3.92 -3.03
C PRO A 317 30.52 -2.51 -2.76
N ALA A 318 29.77 -1.48 -3.16
CA ALA A 318 30.09 -0.09 -2.84
C ALA A 318 29.65 0.21 -1.41
N GLU A 319 30.27 1.20 -0.76
CA GLU A 319 29.75 1.74 0.50
C GLU A 319 28.68 2.77 0.18
N VAL A 320 27.51 2.62 0.82
CA VAL A 320 26.31 3.39 0.52
C VAL A 320 25.78 4.00 1.80
N THR A 321 25.47 5.29 1.76
CA THR A 321 24.77 5.99 2.83
C THR A 321 23.51 6.62 2.27
N LYS A 322 22.35 6.27 2.82
CA LYS A 322 21.07 6.85 2.45
C LYS A 322 20.93 8.23 3.10
N ILE A 323 21.00 9.30 2.29
CA ILE A 323 20.87 10.69 2.76
C ILE A 323 19.40 11.12 2.74
N SER A 324 18.62 10.64 1.79
CA SER A 324 17.18 10.85 1.68
C SER A 324 16.54 9.70 0.89
N TRP A 325 15.26 9.81 0.57
CA TRP A 325 14.57 8.82 -0.26
C TRP A 325 15.03 8.85 -1.72
N ASP A 326 15.48 10.01 -2.18
CA ASP A 326 15.91 10.30 -3.53
C ASP A 326 17.43 10.41 -3.68
N ASP A 327 18.20 10.45 -2.59
CA ASP A 327 19.65 10.67 -2.60
C ASP A 327 20.43 9.61 -1.80
N TYR A 328 21.43 9.02 -2.46
CA TYR A 328 22.40 8.11 -1.87
C TYR A 328 23.81 8.64 -2.04
N LEU A 329 24.59 8.66 -0.96
CA LEU A 329 26.03 8.85 -1.03
C LEU A 329 26.68 7.50 -1.33
N ILE A 330 27.50 7.45 -2.37
CA ILE A 330 28.19 6.25 -2.82
C ILE A 330 29.70 6.48 -2.68
N VAL A 331 30.38 5.61 -1.96
CA VAL A 331 31.84 5.53 -1.91
C VAL A 331 32.29 4.29 -2.69
N SER A 332 33.03 4.53 -3.77
CA SER A 332 33.47 3.47 -4.68
C SER A 332 34.76 2.82 -4.18
N ASN A 333 34.71 1.57 -3.76
CA ASN A 333 35.87 0.87 -3.17
C ASN A 333 36.82 0.22 -4.19
N ALA A 334 36.64 0.48 -5.49
CA ALA A 334 37.45 -0.07 -6.56
C ALA A 334 37.35 0.77 -7.83
N ASP A 335 38.34 0.63 -8.72
CA ASP A 335 38.28 1.15 -10.07
C ASP A 335 37.41 0.26 -10.97
N GLY A 336 36.52 0.87 -11.74
CA GLY A 336 35.76 0.18 -12.76
C GLY A 336 34.41 0.81 -13.07
N ALA A 337 33.41 -0.03 -13.29
CA ALA A 337 32.06 0.38 -13.65
C ALA A 337 31.10 0.22 -12.46
N PHE A 338 30.69 1.33 -11.86
CA PHE A 338 29.63 1.37 -10.86
C PHE A 338 28.28 1.05 -11.51
N ARG A 339 27.57 0.07 -10.94
CA ARG A 339 26.21 -0.27 -11.30
C ARG A 339 25.31 -0.20 -10.08
N TRP A 340 24.06 0.17 -10.31
CA TRP A 340 23.01 0.12 -9.31
C TRP A 340 21.81 -0.67 -9.84
N MET A 341 21.04 -1.23 -8.91
CA MET A 341 19.79 -1.91 -9.19
C MET A 341 18.66 -1.14 -8.51
N LEU A 342 18.44 0.12 -8.89
CA LEU A 342 17.29 0.91 -8.41
C LEU A 342 16.31 1.12 -9.56
N GLU A 343 15.02 1.11 -9.24
CA GLU A 343 13.93 1.37 -10.16
C GLU A 343 13.32 2.76 -9.86
N PRO A 344 12.72 3.46 -10.84
CA PRO A 344 12.68 3.15 -12.27
C PRO A 344 14.05 3.20 -12.94
N VAL A 345 14.37 2.23 -13.80
CA VAL A 345 15.67 2.22 -14.50
C VAL A 345 15.82 3.46 -15.40
N GLY A 346 16.80 4.31 -15.08
CA GLY A 346 17.18 5.45 -15.89
C GLY A 346 16.69 6.81 -15.42
N SER A 347 15.92 6.87 -14.33
CA SER A 347 15.66 8.13 -13.60
C SER A 347 16.78 8.48 -12.63
N TRP A 348 17.72 7.58 -12.38
CA TRP A 348 18.83 7.79 -11.45
C TRP A 348 20.06 8.34 -12.18
N LYS A 349 20.65 9.39 -11.62
CA LYS A 349 21.86 10.07 -12.13
C LYS A 349 22.93 10.09 -11.05
N LEU A 350 24.18 9.92 -11.46
CA LEU A 350 25.33 9.96 -10.57
C LEU A 350 26.09 11.27 -10.76
N TYR A 351 26.39 11.95 -9.67
CA TYR A 351 27.12 13.20 -9.63
C TYR A 351 28.46 12.99 -8.93
N GLY A 352 29.56 13.28 -9.61
CA GLY A 352 30.92 13.25 -9.06
C GLY A 352 31.46 14.67 -8.96
N ASN A 353 31.92 15.08 -7.78
CA ASN A 353 32.41 16.45 -7.51
C ASN A 353 31.45 17.56 -8.00
N GLY A 354 30.14 17.34 -7.88
CA GLY A 354 29.09 18.30 -8.29
C GLY A 354 28.71 18.28 -9.78
N ASN A 355 29.41 17.52 -10.62
CA ASN A 355 29.10 17.39 -12.05
C ASN A 355 28.41 16.05 -12.34
N GLU A 356 27.43 16.06 -13.25
CA GLU A 356 26.79 14.83 -13.73
C GLU A 356 27.81 13.96 -14.47
N THR A 357 27.94 12.72 -14.05
CA THR A 357 28.82 11.74 -14.68
C THR A 357 28.09 11.04 -15.84
N PRO A 358 28.76 10.81 -16.98
CA PRO A 358 28.11 10.22 -18.14
C PRO A 358 27.72 8.76 -17.86
N VAL A 359 26.42 8.47 -18.00
CA VAL A 359 25.87 7.12 -17.83
C VAL A 359 26.13 6.31 -19.10
N LEU A 360 26.90 5.23 -18.95
CA LEU A 360 27.13 4.24 -20.01
C LEU A 360 25.92 3.32 -20.14
N ARG A 361 25.54 2.99 -21.37
CA ARG A 361 24.51 1.99 -21.66
C ARG A 361 25.09 0.58 -21.46
N ALA A 362 24.18 -0.38 -21.33
CA ALA A 362 24.55 -1.78 -21.24
C ALA A 362 25.33 -2.20 -22.50
N GLY A 363 26.55 -2.70 -22.31
CA GLY A 363 27.43 -3.14 -23.41
C GLY A 363 28.37 -2.08 -23.98
N ASP A 364 28.30 -0.83 -23.51
CA ASP A 364 29.26 0.21 -23.90
C ASP A 364 30.68 -0.12 -23.41
N GLU A 365 31.69 0.36 -24.13
CA GLU A 365 33.10 0.13 -23.77
C GLU A 365 33.42 0.70 -22.38
N GLY A 366 34.07 -0.10 -21.54
CA GLY A 366 34.33 0.24 -20.14
C GLY A 366 33.11 0.15 -19.20
N GLY A 367 31.92 -0.21 -19.70
CA GLY A 367 30.70 -0.39 -18.92
C GLY A 367 30.41 -1.84 -18.52
N VAL A 368 29.25 -2.03 -17.87
CA VAL A 368 28.70 -3.35 -17.55
C VAL A 368 27.87 -3.88 -18.72
N PRO A 369 28.02 -5.14 -19.15
CA PRO A 369 27.32 -5.67 -20.33
C PRO A 369 25.79 -5.70 -20.20
N THR A 370 25.29 -5.89 -18.99
CA THR A 370 23.87 -6.21 -18.74
C THR A 370 23.05 -5.03 -18.24
N ARG A 371 23.70 -3.95 -17.81
CA ARG A 371 23.06 -2.83 -17.11
C ARG A 371 23.74 -1.51 -17.41
N ARG A 372 23.02 -0.42 -17.16
CA ARG A 372 23.62 0.91 -17.14
C ARG A 372 24.65 0.99 -16.02
N SER A 373 25.74 1.70 -16.28
CA SER A 373 26.83 1.86 -15.33
C SER A 373 27.53 3.19 -15.53
N VAL A 374 28.30 3.61 -14.54
CA VAL A 374 29.13 4.81 -14.62
C VAL A 374 30.57 4.44 -14.28
N ARG A 375 31.53 5.04 -14.98
CA ARG A 375 32.95 4.86 -14.67
C ARG A 375 33.27 5.57 -13.37
N VAL A 376 33.85 4.84 -12.43
CA VAL A 376 34.28 5.36 -11.13
C VAL A 376 35.71 4.91 -10.85
N ALA A 377 36.45 5.76 -10.15
CA ALA A 377 37.74 5.42 -9.59
C ALA A 377 37.59 5.00 -8.12
N SER A 378 38.58 4.28 -7.59
CA SER A 378 38.61 3.91 -6.19
C SER A 378 38.64 5.14 -5.29
N GLU A 379 38.01 5.04 -4.13
CA GLU A 379 37.91 6.08 -3.09
C GLU A 379 37.21 7.36 -3.56
N THR A 380 36.43 7.27 -4.66
CA THR A 380 35.62 8.41 -5.11
C THR A 380 34.25 8.41 -4.44
N THR A 381 33.89 9.57 -3.90
CA THR A 381 32.57 9.84 -3.34
C THR A 381 31.69 10.46 -4.41
N SER A 382 30.54 9.85 -4.65
CA SER A 382 29.56 10.29 -5.65
C SER A 382 28.18 10.37 -5.03
N LEU A 383 27.33 11.27 -5.53
CA LEU A 383 25.94 11.39 -5.14
C LEU A 383 25.05 10.75 -6.21
N LEU A 384 24.32 9.70 -5.86
CA LEU A 384 23.31 9.08 -6.73
C LEU A 384 21.95 9.68 -6.39
N GLN A 385 21.36 10.42 -7.32
CA GLN A 385 20.13 11.17 -7.13
C GLN A 385 19.04 10.77 -8.13
N LEU A 386 17.79 10.72 -7.66
CA LEU A 386 16.61 10.48 -8.47
C LEU A 386 16.19 11.76 -9.22
N ASP A 387 16.23 11.70 -10.55
CA ASP A 387 15.72 12.74 -11.46
C ASP A 387 14.19 12.77 -11.44
N ALA A 388 13.63 13.51 -10.49
CA ALA A 388 12.20 13.68 -10.28
C ALA A 388 11.54 14.72 -11.23
N THR A 389 12.24 15.22 -12.25
CA THR A 389 11.71 16.26 -13.16
C THR A 389 10.40 15.83 -13.84
N ALA A 390 10.29 14.55 -14.23
CA ALA A 390 9.08 13.97 -14.80
C ALA A 390 7.93 13.74 -13.79
N SER A 391 8.23 13.58 -12.49
CA SER A 391 7.18 13.43 -11.46
C SER A 391 6.58 14.79 -11.05
N LYS A 392 7.40 15.84 -10.98
CA LYS A 392 6.96 17.21 -10.67
C LYS A 392 5.93 17.73 -11.67
N ALA A 393 6.07 17.41 -12.96
CA ALA A 393 5.09 17.79 -13.99
C ALA A 393 3.73 17.08 -13.82
N ARG A 394 3.75 15.77 -13.51
CA ARG A 394 2.52 14.99 -13.26
C ARG A 394 1.80 15.44 -12.00
N HIS A 395 2.54 15.73 -10.92
CA HIS A 395 1.96 16.22 -9.68
C HIS A 395 1.31 17.60 -9.84
N ARG A 396 1.93 18.52 -10.60
CA ARG A 396 1.33 19.81 -10.97
C ARG A 396 0.04 19.64 -11.77
N LEU A 397 -0.02 18.66 -12.68
CA LEU A 397 -1.20 18.38 -13.48
C LEU A 397 -2.35 17.79 -12.64
N GLN A 398 -2.04 16.90 -11.69
CA GLN A 398 -3.02 16.36 -10.73
C GLN A 398 -3.60 17.45 -9.82
N ILE A 399 -2.76 18.36 -9.30
CA ILE A 399 -3.21 19.50 -8.49
C ILE A 399 -4.10 20.43 -9.32
N ALA A 400 -3.71 20.73 -10.56
CA ALA A 400 -4.53 21.54 -11.47
C ALA A 400 -5.90 20.87 -11.74
N LEU A 401 -5.94 19.56 -11.94
CA LEU A 401 -7.18 18.81 -12.16
C LEU A 401 -8.10 18.84 -10.92
N LEU A 402 -7.53 18.69 -9.71
CA LEU A 402 -8.26 18.79 -8.45
C LEU A 402 -8.89 20.18 -8.28
N ILE A 403 -8.11 21.24 -8.55
CA ILE A 403 -8.59 22.63 -8.50
C ILE A 403 -9.73 22.84 -9.50
N ILE A 404 -9.62 22.31 -10.72
CA ILE A 404 -10.68 22.38 -11.74
C ILE A 404 -11.95 21.65 -11.26
N ILE A 405 -11.83 20.46 -10.68
CA ILE A 405 -12.97 19.71 -10.14
C ILE A 405 -13.66 20.49 -9.00
N LEU A 406 -12.89 21.10 -8.10
CA LEU A 406 -13.42 21.95 -7.03
C LEU A 406 -14.11 23.21 -7.57
N LEU A 407 -13.57 23.82 -8.62
CA LEU A 407 -14.18 24.97 -9.28
C LEU A 407 -15.47 24.60 -10.01
N VAL A 408 -15.50 23.47 -10.73
CA VAL A 408 -16.70 22.98 -11.44
C VAL A 408 -17.82 22.62 -10.46
N THR A 409 -17.49 21.96 -9.35
CA THR A 409 -18.47 21.65 -8.30
C THR A 409 -18.99 22.92 -7.62
N ASN A 410 -18.15 23.93 -7.41
CA ASN A 410 -18.58 25.22 -6.89
C ASN A 410 -19.47 26.00 -7.88
N TRP A 411 -19.16 25.94 -9.18
CA TRP A 411 -19.92 26.66 -10.22
C TRP A 411 -21.38 26.19 -10.35
N SER A 412 -21.66 24.93 -9.99
CA SER A 412 -23.04 24.40 -9.94
C SER A 412 -23.94 25.08 -8.89
N ARG A 413 -23.36 25.81 -7.91
CA ARG A 413 -24.13 26.57 -6.91
C ARG A 413 -24.59 27.95 -7.39
N LEU A 414 -23.97 28.52 -8.42
CA LEU A 414 -24.23 29.91 -8.83
C LEU A 414 -25.41 30.05 -9.80
N ARG A 415 -25.84 28.99 -10.50
CA ARG A 415 -26.96 29.08 -11.46
C ARG A 415 -28.36 29.11 -10.85
N THR A 416 -28.52 28.84 -9.56
CA THR A 416 -29.85 28.83 -8.93
C THR A 416 -30.27 30.16 -8.30
N SER A 417 -29.44 31.21 -8.34
CA SER A 417 -29.81 32.54 -7.81
C SER A 417 -30.37 33.52 -8.84
N GLU A 418 -30.30 33.23 -10.15
CA GLU A 418 -30.71 34.18 -11.20
C GLU A 418 -32.08 33.92 -11.84
N SER A 419 -32.78 32.83 -11.51
CA SER A 419 -34.12 32.56 -12.07
C SER A 419 -35.27 32.96 -11.12
N GLY A 420 -35.10 34.03 -10.35
CA GLY A 420 -36.05 34.45 -9.33
C GLY A 420 -35.92 35.91 -8.94
N GLN A 421 -35.95 36.80 -9.94
CA GLN A 421 -36.46 38.17 -9.79
C GLN A 421 -37.42 38.46 -10.93
#